data_AF-A0A4R9BCV0-F1
#
_entry.id   AF-A0A4R9BCV0-F1
#
_cell.length_a   1.000
_cell.length_b   1.000
_cell.length_c   1.000
_cell.angle_alpha   90.00
_cell.angle_beta   90.00
_cell.angle_gamma   90.00
#
_symmetry.space_group_name_H-M   'P 1'
#
loop_
_entity.id
_entity.type
_entity.pdbx_description
1 polymer ?
#
loop_
_entity_poly.entity_id
_entity_poly.type
_entity_poly.pdbx_seq_one_letter_code
_entity_poly.pdbx_strand_id
1 'polypeptide(L)'
;MKFTETLRKLWRRWYIVLPGIIVAAAAAAGVWNVIPPGYERTATQLLIPGAASMPDGANPYLFLGGLAPAADVLVRAIGSENVLNEVVTDHPGVKIEISRDTTTAGPVILIVVTAPSDPAAEQVLGLLVDRTATVLKDLQRTENIPVNNRVTVLPITVDTQSVLQQRSRLIGSAGAGIVGVVLTLLVAGLVDGFSVKRRRRTRASSRGEVTDPLPESPRSSGATGSPATSPEPSTPFDESPYDEERAPVVPAVQRAR
;
A
#
# COMPACT_ATOMS: atom_id res chain seq x y z
N MET A 1 33.32 -8.63 2.03
CA MET A 1 33.17 -9.06 0.61
C MET A 1 32.35 -10.35 0.53
N LYS A 2 31.02 -10.32 0.77
CA LYS A 2 30.14 -11.51 0.78
C LYS A 2 29.30 -11.68 -0.50
N PHE A 3 29.32 -10.70 -1.40
CA PHE A 3 28.45 -10.62 -2.59
C PHE A 3 28.89 -11.59 -3.70
N THR A 4 30.18 -11.84 -3.83
CA THR A 4 30.74 -12.75 -4.83
C THR A 4 30.52 -14.22 -4.48
N GLU A 5 30.45 -14.57 -3.19
CA GLU A 5 30.13 -15.92 -2.73
C GLU A 5 28.65 -16.26 -2.86
N THR A 6 27.75 -15.31 -2.58
CA THR A 6 26.31 -15.48 -2.82
C THR A 6 25.98 -15.55 -4.30
N LEU A 7 26.61 -14.71 -5.14
CA LEU A 7 26.45 -14.75 -6.60
C LEU A 7 26.95 -16.06 -7.20
N ARG A 8 28.08 -16.61 -6.71
CA ARG A 8 28.61 -17.91 -7.18
C ARG A 8 27.76 -19.11 -6.75
N LYS A 9 27.11 -19.04 -5.59
CA LYS A 9 26.10 -20.04 -5.17
C LYS A 9 24.83 -19.97 -6.01
N LEU A 10 24.33 -18.76 -6.33
CA LEU A 10 23.18 -18.58 -7.23
C LEU A 10 23.48 -19.08 -8.65
N TRP A 11 24.68 -18.83 -9.17
CA TRP A 11 25.05 -19.21 -10.54
C TRP A 11 25.10 -20.72 -10.76
N ARG A 12 25.32 -21.52 -9.71
CA ARG A 12 25.33 -22.98 -9.77
C ARG A 12 23.93 -23.59 -10.00
N ARG A 13 22.86 -22.82 -9.81
CA ARG A 13 21.46 -23.29 -9.98
C ARG A 13 20.59 -22.27 -10.69
N TRP A 14 21.15 -21.59 -11.69
CA TRP A 14 20.41 -20.71 -12.59
C TRP A 14 19.12 -21.36 -13.14
N TYR A 15 19.11 -22.69 -13.33
CA TYR A 15 17.94 -23.48 -13.72
C TYR A 15 16.71 -23.39 -12.81
N ILE A 16 16.81 -22.91 -11.55
CA ILE A 16 15.65 -22.75 -10.64
C ILE A 16 15.30 -21.27 -10.49
N VAL A 17 16.32 -20.43 -10.32
CA VAL A 17 16.14 -18.99 -10.12
C VAL A 17 15.59 -18.33 -11.38
N LEU A 18 16.10 -18.69 -12.55
CA LEU A 18 15.71 -18.09 -13.82
C LEU A 18 14.24 -18.40 -14.18
N PRO A 19 13.73 -19.65 -14.14
CA PRO A 19 12.31 -19.90 -14.35
C PRO A 19 11.42 -19.29 -13.26
N GLY A 20 11.85 -19.27 -12.00
CA GLY A 20 11.06 -18.62 -10.95
C GLY A 20 10.94 -17.10 -11.14
N ILE A 21 12.00 -16.43 -11.59
CA ILE A 21 11.94 -15.02 -11.99
C ILE A 21 10.99 -14.82 -13.19
N ILE A 22 11.01 -15.72 -14.17
CA ILE A 22 10.07 -15.67 -15.31
C ILE A 22 8.62 -15.79 -14.81
N VAL A 23 8.35 -16.72 -13.89
CA VAL A 23 7.00 -16.88 -13.29
C VAL A 23 6.60 -15.62 -12.51
N ALA A 24 7.52 -15.04 -11.73
CA ALA A 24 7.26 -13.79 -11.01
C ALA A 24 6.96 -12.61 -11.95
N ALA A 25 7.71 -12.50 -13.05
CA ALA A 25 7.48 -11.50 -14.08
C ALA A 25 6.13 -11.72 -14.79
N ALA A 26 5.79 -12.98 -15.10
CA ALA A 26 4.50 -13.34 -15.69
C ALA A 26 3.34 -13.02 -14.74
N ALA A 27 3.49 -13.27 -13.44
CA ALA A 27 2.49 -12.92 -12.43
C ALA A 27 2.30 -11.39 -12.33
N ALA A 28 3.39 -10.62 -12.29
CA ALA A 28 3.34 -9.16 -12.29
C ALA A 28 2.66 -8.61 -13.57
N ALA A 29 2.99 -9.16 -14.73
CA ALA A 29 2.35 -8.82 -16.00
C ALA A 29 0.86 -9.22 -16.02
N GLY A 30 0.51 -10.37 -15.43
CA GLY A 30 -0.87 -10.79 -15.25
C GLY A 30 -1.68 -9.77 -14.45
N VAL A 31 -1.17 -9.37 -13.28
CA VAL A 31 -1.82 -8.34 -12.45
C VAL A 31 -1.92 -7.00 -13.17
N TRP A 32 -0.89 -6.62 -13.93
CA TRP A 32 -0.92 -5.40 -14.74
C TRP A 32 -2.05 -5.40 -15.77
N ASN A 33 -2.39 -6.55 -16.36
CA ASN A 33 -3.49 -6.64 -17.32
C ASN A 33 -4.87 -6.73 -16.65
N VAL A 34 -4.94 -7.24 -15.43
CA VAL A 34 -6.20 -7.39 -14.68
C VAL A 34 -6.64 -6.09 -14.01
N ILE A 35 -5.71 -5.29 -13.48
CA ILE A 35 -6.04 -4.02 -12.83
C ILE A 35 -6.15 -2.93 -13.92
N PRO A 36 -7.36 -2.42 -14.23
CA PRO A 36 -7.52 -1.33 -15.18
C PRO A 36 -6.89 -0.04 -14.62
N PRO A 37 -6.41 0.86 -15.50
CA PRO A 37 -6.10 2.22 -15.09
C PRO A 37 -7.36 2.94 -14.59
N GLY A 38 -7.21 3.81 -13.61
CA GLY A 38 -8.26 4.74 -13.21
C GLY A 38 -8.18 6.03 -14.02
N TYR A 39 -9.33 6.59 -14.36
CA TYR A 39 -9.49 7.90 -14.98
C TYR A 39 -10.26 8.76 -14.01
N GLU A 40 -9.59 9.79 -13.48
CA GLU A 40 -10.14 10.67 -12.46
C GLU A 40 -10.60 11.98 -13.10
N ARG A 41 -11.82 12.41 -12.80
CA ARG A 41 -12.32 13.75 -13.10
C ARG A 41 -12.93 14.37 -11.86
N THR A 42 -12.79 15.69 -11.75
CA THR A 42 -13.31 16.45 -10.63
C THR A 42 -14.28 17.54 -11.08
N ALA A 43 -15.23 17.87 -10.22
CA ALA A 43 -16.04 19.07 -10.35
C ALA A 43 -16.16 19.76 -9.00
N THR A 44 -16.19 21.09 -9.03
CA THR A 44 -16.47 21.90 -7.85
C THR A 44 -17.75 22.69 -8.05
N GLN A 45 -18.58 22.73 -7.02
CA GLN A 45 -19.84 23.46 -7.04
C GLN A 45 -19.96 24.33 -5.80
N LEU A 46 -20.35 25.59 -5.98
CA LEU A 46 -20.51 26.56 -4.91
C LEU A 46 -21.99 26.72 -4.56
N LEU A 47 -22.32 26.73 -3.26
CA LEU A 47 -23.66 27.10 -2.81
C LEU A 47 -23.82 28.62 -2.78
N ILE A 48 -24.90 29.12 -3.37
CA ILE A 48 -25.25 30.53 -3.42
C ILE A 48 -26.55 30.75 -2.62
N PRO A 49 -26.61 31.75 -1.71
CA PRO A 49 -27.82 32.02 -0.94
C PRO A 49 -28.98 32.52 -1.81
N GLY A 50 -30.21 32.30 -1.34
CA GLY A 50 -31.41 32.81 -2.00
C GLY A 50 -31.52 34.33 -1.95
N ALA A 51 -32.13 34.93 -2.97
CA ALA A 51 -32.22 36.38 -3.12
C ALA A 51 -32.84 37.09 -1.92
N ALA A 52 -33.87 36.51 -1.30
CA ALA A 52 -34.56 37.10 -0.16
C ALA A 52 -33.82 36.91 1.19
N SER A 53 -32.70 36.17 1.20
CA SER A 53 -31.80 36.06 2.36
C SER A 53 -30.71 37.14 2.36
N MET A 54 -30.75 38.07 1.42
CA MET A 54 -29.77 39.15 1.25
C MET A 54 -30.48 40.48 0.97
N PRO A 55 -29.83 41.63 1.23
CA PRO A 55 -30.34 42.91 0.78
C PRO A 55 -30.47 42.98 -0.75
N ASP A 56 -31.45 43.76 -1.23
CA ASP A 56 -31.65 43.95 -2.67
C ASP A 56 -30.39 44.49 -3.35
N GLY A 57 -29.95 43.83 -4.43
CA GLY A 57 -28.74 44.19 -5.16
C GLY A 57 -27.42 43.86 -4.45
N ALA A 58 -27.45 43.13 -3.33
CA ALA A 58 -26.23 42.71 -2.65
C ALA A 58 -25.44 41.66 -3.44
N ASN A 59 -24.12 41.64 -3.26
CA ASN A 59 -23.24 40.64 -3.86
C ASN A 59 -23.36 39.29 -3.13
N PRO A 60 -23.85 38.21 -3.76
CA PRO A 60 -24.07 36.93 -3.09
C PRO A 60 -22.82 36.26 -2.53
N TYR A 61 -21.66 36.54 -3.12
CA TYR A 61 -20.38 36.00 -2.67
C TYR A 61 -19.95 36.54 -1.29
N LEU A 62 -20.56 37.63 -0.81
CA LEU A 62 -20.32 38.18 0.54
C LEU A 62 -21.15 37.48 1.63
N PHE A 63 -22.13 36.66 1.25
CA PHE A 63 -23.10 36.04 2.17
C PHE A 63 -22.96 34.50 2.23
N LEU A 64 -21.76 33.99 1.94
CA LEU A 64 -21.48 32.55 1.90
C LEU A 64 -21.24 31.92 3.29
N GLY A 65 -20.90 32.72 4.30
CA GLY A 65 -20.38 32.24 5.60
C GLY A 65 -21.34 31.36 6.41
N GLY A 66 -22.64 31.38 6.12
CA GLY A 66 -23.65 30.55 6.79
C GLY A 66 -23.99 29.23 6.07
N LEU A 67 -23.42 28.98 4.89
CA LEU A 67 -23.86 27.88 4.02
C LEU A 67 -23.02 26.60 4.17
N ALA A 68 -21.92 26.62 4.94
CA ALA A 68 -21.10 25.44 5.14
C ALA A 68 -21.89 24.24 5.74
N PRO A 69 -22.74 24.43 6.78
CA PRO A 69 -23.59 23.33 7.28
C PRO A 69 -24.59 22.82 6.23
N ALA A 70 -25.12 23.72 5.39
CA ALA A 70 -26.01 23.33 4.31
C ALA A 70 -25.28 22.49 3.25
N ALA A 71 -24.04 22.84 2.92
CA ALA A 71 -23.17 22.04 2.06
C ALA A 71 -22.90 20.65 2.66
N ASP A 72 -22.60 20.56 3.96
CA ASP A 72 -22.35 19.28 4.64
C ASP A 72 -23.59 18.36 4.61
N VAL A 73 -24.80 18.91 4.81
CA VAL A 73 -26.06 18.16 4.69
C VAL A 73 -26.28 17.71 3.25
N LEU A 74 -26.03 18.57 2.27
CA LEU A 74 -26.19 18.24 0.85
C LEU A 74 -25.22 17.14 0.41
N VAL A 75 -23.95 17.23 0.81
CA VAL A 75 -22.92 16.19 0.60
C VAL A 75 -23.40 14.85 1.15
N ARG A 76 -23.95 14.83 2.37
CA ARG A 76 -24.46 13.61 2.98
C ARG A 76 -25.71 13.06 2.28
N ALA A 77 -26.57 13.93 1.77
CA ALA A 77 -27.75 13.52 1.03
C ALA A 77 -27.40 12.88 -0.32
N ILE A 78 -26.47 13.49 -1.08
CA ILE A 78 -26.04 12.97 -2.38
C ILE A 78 -25.16 11.73 -2.21
N GLY A 79 -24.31 11.72 -1.17
CA GLY A 79 -23.48 10.57 -0.82
C GLY A 79 -24.25 9.41 -0.15
N SER A 80 -25.58 9.50 -0.04
CA SER A 80 -26.38 8.40 0.49
C SER A 80 -26.33 7.19 -0.44
N GLU A 81 -26.31 5.98 0.14
CA GLU A 81 -26.23 4.74 -0.65
C GLU A 81 -27.32 4.64 -1.70
N ASN A 82 -28.53 5.12 -1.43
CA ASN A 82 -29.63 5.09 -2.39
C ASN A 82 -29.31 5.89 -3.67
N VAL A 83 -28.73 7.08 -3.53
CA VAL A 83 -28.40 7.95 -4.66
C VAL A 83 -27.16 7.43 -5.39
N LEU A 84 -26.14 6.99 -4.65
CA LEU A 84 -24.92 6.46 -5.25
C LEU A 84 -25.16 5.12 -5.95
N ASN A 85 -26.00 4.23 -5.40
CA ASN A 85 -26.30 2.94 -6.01
C ASN A 85 -27.05 3.09 -7.33
N GLU A 86 -27.93 4.09 -7.46
CA GLU A 86 -28.61 4.41 -8.73
C GLU A 86 -27.57 4.70 -9.83
N VAL A 87 -26.52 5.46 -9.51
CA VAL A 87 -25.45 5.82 -10.45
C VAL A 87 -24.46 4.67 -10.68
N VAL A 88 -24.09 3.92 -9.64
CA VAL A 88 -23.08 2.85 -9.73
C VAL A 88 -23.63 1.59 -10.40
N THR A 89 -24.94 1.32 -10.31
CA THR A 89 -25.56 0.15 -10.95
C THR A 89 -25.34 0.13 -12.45
N ASP A 90 -25.43 1.29 -13.10
CA ASP A 90 -25.22 1.43 -14.55
C ASP A 90 -23.73 1.60 -14.92
N HIS A 91 -22.86 1.82 -13.93
CA HIS A 91 -21.44 2.13 -14.11
C HIS A 91 -20.52 1.29 -13.19
N PRO A 92 -20.33 -0.01 -13.48
CA PRO A 92 -19.53 -0.89 -12.63
C PRO A 92 -18.06 -0.46 -12.59
N GLY A 93 -17.46 -0.53 -11.40
CA GLY A 93 -16.04 -0.20 -11.18
C GLY A 93 -15.76 1.30 -11.03
N VAL A 94 -16.79 2.14 -11.01
CA VAL A 94 -16.65 3.57 -10.69
C VAL A 94 -16.56 3.78 -9.18
N LYS A 95 -15.67 4.69 -8.78
CA LYS A 95 -15.54 5.18 -7.41
C LYS A 95 -15.96 6.65 -7.38
N ILE A 96 -16.78 6.99 -6.40
CA ILE A 96 -17.33 8.33 -6.23
C ILE A 96 -16.93 8.81 -4.84
N GLU A 97 -16.36 10.00 -4.77
CA GLU A 97 -16.08 10.70 -3.53
C GLU A 97 -16.72 12.09 -3.61
N ILE A 98 -17.57 12.42 -2.64
CA ILE A 98 -18.25 13.70 -2.55
C ILE A 98 -17.94 14.26 -1.17
N SER A 99 -17.39 15.46 -1.13
CA SER A 99 -16.98 16.11 0.11
C SER A 99 -17.18 17.62 0.02
N ARG A 100 -17.17 18.29 1.17
CA ARG A 100 -17.01 19.74 1.20
C ARG A 100 -15.53 20.06 1.11
N ASP A 101 -15.16 20.98 0.22
CA ASP A 101 -13.79 21.44 0.11
C ASP A 101 -13.43 22.38 1.28
N THR A 102 -12.77 21.82 2.28
CA THR A 102 -12.31 22.55 3.47
C THR A 102 -11.05 23.39 3.23
N THR A 103 -10.43 23.29 2.05
CA THR A 103 -9.28 24.13 1.70
C THR A 103 -9.71 25.52 1.26
N THR A 104 -11.00 25.68 0.92
CA THR A 104 -11.62 26.97 0.62
C THR A 104 -12.40 27.50 1.82
N ALA A 105 -12.53 28.83 1.90
CA ALA A 105 -13.36 29.48 2.92
C ALA A 105 -14.88 29.40 2.62
N GLY A 106 -15.25 28.89 1.45
CA GLY A 106 -16.63 28.88 0.95
C GLY A 106 -17.35 27.55 1.12
N PRO A 107 -18.67 27.53 0.92
CA PRO A 107 -19.50 26.32 0.88
C PRO A 107 -19.33 25.61 -0.47
N VAL A 108 -18.11 25.15 -0.76
CA VAL A 108 -17.77 24.47 -2.01
C VAL A 108 -17.88 22.97 -1.81
N ILE A 109 -18.60 22.30 -2.71
CA ILE A 109 -18.70 20.85 -2.81
C ILE A 109 -17.70 20.40 -3.86
N LEU A 110 -16.86 19.43 -3.51
CA LEU A 110 -15.95 18.73 -4.40
C LEU A 110 -16.53 17.35 -4.72
N ILE A 111 -16.65 17.06 -6.01
CA ILE A 111 -17.04 15.76 -6.53
C ILE A 111 -15.84 15.20 -7.26
N VAL A 112 -15.38 14.02 -6.86
CA VAL A 112 -14.30 13.27 -7.50
C VAL A 112 -14.86 11.94 -7.99
N VAL A 113 -14.68 11.68 -9.28
CA VAL A 113 -15.11 10.42 -9.92
C VAL A 113 -13.88 9.75 -10.49
N THR A 114 -13.64 8.49 -10.11
CA THR A 114 -12.63 7.64 -10.74
C THR A 114 -13.31 6.47 -11.45
N ALA A 115 -13.12 6.36 -12.76
CA ALA A 115 -13.72 5.30 -13.58
C ALA A 115 -12.67 4.47 -14.34
N PRO A 116 -13.03 3.27 -14.86
CA PRO A 116 -12.14 2.47 -15.71
C PRO A 116 -11.89 3.05 -17.11
N SER A 117 -12.66 4.07 -17.51
CA SER A 117 -12.52 4.76 -18.80
C SER A 117 -12.86 6.24 -18.68
N ASP A 118 -12.26 7.06 -19.54
CA ASP A 118 -12.50 8.51 -19.59
C ASP A 118 -13.98 8.89 -19.89
N PRO A 119 -14.67 8.25 -20.86
CA PRO A 119 -16.09 8.54 -21.11
C PRO A 119 -17.01 8.20 -19.93
N ALA A 120 -16.69 7.12 -19.19
CA ALA A 120 -17.45 6.76 -18.00
C ALA A 120 -17.25 7.78 -16.86
N ALA A 121 -16.03 8.29 -16.67
CA ALA A 121 -15.75 9.35 -15.70
C ALA A 121 -16.52 10.63 -16.05
N GLU A 122 -16.53 11.02 -17.33
CA GLU A 122 -17.28 12.18 -17.84
C GLU A 122 -18.78 12.04 -17.56
N GLN A 123 -19.36 10.93 -17.98
CA GLN A 123 -20.80 10.70 -17.87
C GLN A 123 -21.24 10.71 -16.40
N VAL A 124 -20.53 9.98 -15.53
CA VAL A 124 -20.88 9.92 -14.11
C VAL A 124 -20.69 11.26 -13.42
N LEU A 125 -19.62 12.00 -13.73
CA LEU A 125 -19.40 13.33 -13.17
C LEU A 125 -20.54 14.29 -13.57
N GLY A 126 -20.93 14.30 -14.84
CA GLY A 126 -22.05 15.10 -15.32
C GLY A 126 -23.37 14.75 -14.62
N LEU A 127 -23.67 13.45 -14.48
CA LEU A 127 -24.84 12.98 -13.73
C LEU A 127 -24.84 13.47 -12.28
N LEU A 128 -23.70 13.39 -11.59
CA LEU A 128 -23.58 13.85 -10.20
C LEU A 128 -23.74 15.37 -10.07
N VAL A 129 -23.17 16.14 -11.00
CA VAL A 129 -23.31 17.61 -11.05
C VAL A 129 -24.79 18.02 -11.14
N ASP A 130 -25.56 17.37 -12.03
CA ASP A 130 -27.00 17.61 -12.19
C ASP A 130 -27.82 17.08 -11.01
N ARG A 131 -27.41 15.93 -10.48
CA ARG A 131 -28.06 15.30 -9.32
C ARG A 131 -27.92 16.17 -8.09
N THR A 132 -26.79 16.84 -7.86
CA THR A 132 -26.60 17.78 -6.76
C THR A 132 -27.69 18.85 -6.75
N ALA A 133 -27.96 19.48 -7.89
CA ALA A 133 -28.97 20.53 -8.01
C ALA A 133 -30.38 19.98 -7.74
N THR A 134 -30.67 18.77 -8.22
CA THR A 134 -31.96 18.08 -8.03
C THR A 134 -32.18 17.72 -6.57
N VAL A 135 -31.20 17.08 -5.91
CA VAL A 135 -31.28 16.71 -4.49
C VAL A 135 -31.45 17.95 -3.62
N LEU A 136 -30.69 19.02 -3.88
CA LEU A 136 -30.85 20.27 -3.14
C LEU A 136 -32.25 20.86 -3.32
N LYS A 137 -32.80 20.82 -4.52
CA LYS A 137 -34.16 21.31 -4.79
C LYS A 137 -35.21 20.48 -4.04
N ASP A 138 -35.05 19.17 -3.99
CA ASP A 138 -35.98 18.26 -3.33
C ASP A 138 -35.94 18.38 -1.80
N LEU A 139 -34.74 18.51 -1.21
CA LEU A 139 -34.59 18.80 0.22
C LEU A 139 -35.31 20.09 0.60
N GLN A 140 -35.04 21.18 -0.14
CA GLN A 140 -35.66 22.48 0.15
C GLN A 140 -37.17 22.50 -0.11
N ARG A 141 -37.66 21.71 -1.08
CA ARG A 141 -39.09 21.54 -1.33
C ARG A 141 -39.78 20.79 -0.19
N THR A 142 -39.15 19.73 0.32
CA THR A 142 -39.66 18.93 1.44
C THR A 142 -39.81 19.80 2.70
N GLU A 143 -38.86 20.70 2.93
CA GLU A 143 -38.90 21.70 4.01
C GLU A 143 -39.80 22.92 3.70
N ASN A 144 -40.53 22.90 2.58
CA ASN A 144 -41.43 23.97 2.14
C ASN A 144 -40.77 25.37 2.05
N ILE A 145 -39.49 25.42 1.69
CA ILE A 145 -38.75 26.69 1.58
C ILE A 145 -39.28 27.48 0.38
N PRO A 146 -39.68 28.76 0.57
CA PRO A 146 -40.11 29.64 -0.53
C PRO A 146 -39.03 29.79 -1.59
N VAL A 147 -39.41 29.90 -2.87
CA VAL A 147 -38.46 29.92 -4.00
C VAL A 147 -37.39 31.00 -3.85
N ASN A 148 -37.75 32.19 -3.38
CA ASN A 148 -36.82 33.30 -3.20
C ASN A 148 -35.82 33.09 -2.05
N ASN A 149 -36.11 32.15 -1.13
CA ASN A 149 -35.24 31.79 0.00
C ASN A 149 -34.38 30.56 -0.28
N ARG A 150 -34.48 29.98 -1.48
CA ARG A 150 -33.76 28.74 -1.80
C ARG A 150 -32.30 29.03 -2.13
N VAL A 151 -31.43 28.21 -1.55
CA VAL A 151 -30.03 28.08 -1.94
C VAL A 151 -29.97 27.42 -3.31
N THR A 152 -29.04 27.88 -4.15
CA THR A 152 -28.74 27.29 -5.45
C THR A 152 -27.31 26.77 -5.49
N VAL A 153 -27.04 25.86 -6.42
CA VAL A 153 -25.70 25.31 -6.66
C VAL A 153 -25.20 25.86 -7.98
N LEU A 154 -24.00 26.42 -7.98
CA LEU A 154 -23.32 26.97 -9.14
C LEU A 154 -22.05 26.15 -9.42
N PRO A 155 -21.96 25.43 -10.56
CA PRO A 155 -20.71 24.79 -10.97
C PRO A 155 -19.61 25.84 -11.19
N ILE A 156 -18.47 25.67 -10.53
CA ILE A 156 -17.30 26.55 -10.66
C ILE A 156 -16.29 25.92 -11.61
N THR A 157 -15.96 24.65 -11.39
CA THR A 157 -15.11 23.87 -12.29
C THR A 157 -15.77 22.54 -12.60
N VAL A 158 -15.59 22.09 -13.84
CA VAL A 158 -15.92 20.73 -14.29
C VAL A 158 -14.79 20.32 -15.22
N ASP A 159 -14.05 19.28 -14.84
CA ASP A 159 -12.92 18.83 -15.63
C ASP A 159 -13.38 18.27 -17.00
N THR A 160 -12.76 18.76 -18.07
CA THR A 160 -13.04 18.32 -19.43
C THR A 160 -12.17 17.15 -19.88
N GLN A 161 -11.16 16.78 -19.10
CA GLN A 161 -10.23 15.68 -19.39
C GLN A 161 -9.91 14.91 -18.10
N SER A 162 -9.77 13.60 -18.20
CA SER A 162 -9.38 12.78 -17.05
C SER A 162 -7.89 12.81 -16.77
N VAL A 163 -7.55 12.79 -15.49
CA VAL A 163 -6.21 12.51 -14.99
C VAL A 163 -6.04 10.99 -14.84
N LEU A 164 -4.96 10.46 -15.38
CA LEU A 164 -4.68 9.02 -15.36
C LEU A 164 -4.12 8.58 -14.00
N GLN A 165 -4.87 7.75 -13.28
CA GLN A 165 -4.50 7.16 -12.00
C GLN A 165 -4.00 5.72 -12.18
N GLN A 166 -2.69 5.51 -12.05
CA GLN A 166 -2.05 4.18 -12.21
C GLN A 166 -1.42 3.64 -10.93
N ARG A 167 -1.49 4.38 -9.82
CA ARG A 167 -0.80 4.02 -8.57
C ARG A 167 -1.19 2.63 -8.07
N SER A 168 -2.49 2.31 -8.07
CA SER A 168 -3.00 0.98 -7.67
C SER A 168 -2.46 -0.14 -8.56
N ARG A 169 -2.44 0.10 -9.88
CA ARG A 169 -1.92 -0.83 -10.89
C ARG A 169 -0.43 -1.10 -10.70
N LEU A 170 0.36 -0.05 -10.45
CA LEU A 170 1.80 -0.13 -10.18
C LEU A 170 2.10 -0.87 -8.86
N ILE A 171 1.39 -0.53 -7.78
CA ILE A 171 1.58 -1.19 -6.48
C ILE A 171 1.17 -2.66 -6.56
N GLY A 172 0.07 -2.97 -7.24
CA GLY A 172 -0.39 -4.34 -7.43
C GLY A 172 0.59 -5.19 -8.23
N SER A 173 1.08 -4.69 -9.37
CA SER A 173 2.04 -5.41 -10.20
C SER A 173 3.40 -5.58 -9.50
N ALA A 174 3.91 -4.54 -8.84
CA ALA A 174 5.14 -4.60 -8.07
C ALA A 174 5.02 -5.58 -6.89
N GLY A 175 3.90 -5.53 -6.15
CA GLY A 175 3.61 -6.44 -5.05
C GLY A 175 3.59 -7.90 -5.50
N ALA A 176 2.90 -8.21 -6.60
CA ALA A 176 2.87 -9.55 -7.18
C ALA A 176 4.26 -10.04 -7.61
N GLY A 177 5.06 -9.16 -8.23
CA GLY A 177 6.45 -9.45 -8.60
C GLY A 177 7.32 -9.77 -7.38
N ILE A 178 7.26 -8.94 -6.34
CA ILE A 178 8.03 -9.14 -5.09
C ILE A 178 7.65 -10.46 -4.43
N VAL A 179 6.35 -10.75 -4.29
CA VAL A 179 5.87 -12.02 -3.73
C VAL A 179 6.37 -13.21 -4.56
N GLY A 180 6.31 -13.11 -5.89
CA GLY A 180 6.82 -14.15 -6.79
C GLY A 180 8.33 -14.40 -6.63
N VAL A 181 9.12 -13.34 -6.47
CA VAL A 181 10.58 -13.45 -6.23
C VAL A 181 10.86 -14.07 -4.86
N VAL A 182 10.18 -13.63 -3.81
CA VAL A 182 10.33 -14.20 -2.46
C VAL A 182 10.00 -15.70 -2.47
N LEU A 183 8.88 -16.08 -3.10
CA LEU A 183 8.48 -17.48 -3.23
C LEU A 183 9.53 -18.30 -4.01
N THR A 184 10.09 -17.73 -5.08
CA THR A 184 11.17 -18.36 -5.86
C THR A 184 12.41 -18.62 -4.99
N LEU A 185 12.82 -17.64 -4.19
CA LEU A 185 13.98 -17.77 -3.30
C LEU A 185 13.74 -18.82 -2.20
N LEU A 186 12.53 -18.88 -1.64
CA LEU A 186 12.16 -19.90 -0.66
C LEU A 186 12.22 -21.31 -1.26
N VAL A 187 11.68 -21.50 -2.47
CA VAL A 187 11.73 -22.79 -3.19
C VAL A 187 13.17 -23.17 -3.50
N ALA A 188 13.99 -22.23 -4.00
CA ALA A 188 15.40 -22.47 -4.28
C ALA A 188 16.18 -22.91 -3.02
N GLY A 189 15.98 -22.22 -1.89
CA GLY A 189 16.59 -22.54 -0.61
C GLY A 189 16.17 -23.92 -0.07
N LEU A 190 14.89 -24.28 -0.21
CA LEU A 190 14.37 -25.58 0.21
C LEU A 190 15.02 -26.72 -0.59
N VAL A 191 15.10 -26.58 -1.91
CA VAL A 191 15.75 -27.56 -2.81
C VAL A 191 17.25 -27.71 -2.49
N ASP A 192 17.91 -26.61 -2.11
CA ASP A 192 19.31 -26.64 -1.67
C ASP A 192 19.49 -27.39 -0.34
N GLY A 193 18.62 -27.17 0.64
CA GLY A 193 18.63 -27.88 1.92
C GLY A 193 18.53 -29.41 1.76
N PHE A 194 17.64 -29.88 0.88
CA PHE A 194 17.48 -31.31 0.60
C PHE A 194 18.69 -31.92 -0.13
N SER A 195 19.33 -31.16 -1.04
CA SER A 195 20.48 -31.64 -1.81
C SER A 195 21.75 -31.80 -0.97
N VAL A 196 22.00 -30.89 -0.02
CA VAL A 196 23.17 -30.94 0.86
C VAL A 196 23.06 -32.08 1.88
N LYS A 197 21.86 -32.31 2.43
CA LYS A 197 21.59 -33.41 3.38
C LYS A 197 21.81 -34.78 2.74
N ARG A 198 21.42 -34.94 1.47
CA ARG A 198 21.62 -36.21 0.73
C ARG A 198 23.10 -36.52 0.47
N ARG A 199 23.91 -35.50 0.10
CA ARG A 199 25.36 -35.67 -0.11
C ARG A 199 26.16 -35.93 1.17
N ARG A 200 25.71 -35.40 2.32
CA ARG A 200 26.33 -35.73 3.63
C ARG A 200 26.10 -37.19 4.03
N ARG A 201 24.93 -37.76 3.74
CA ARG A 201 24.67 -39.20 3.98
C ARG A 201 25.53 -40.11 3.10
N THR A 202 25.73 -39.77 1.83
CA THR A 202 26.58 -40.59 0.92
C THR A 202 28.07 -40.53 1.28
N ARG A 203 28.56 -39.39 1.78
CA ARG A 203 29.95 -39.25 2.28
C ARG A 203 30.19 -39.93 3.64
N ALA A 204 29.18 -40.03 4.49
CA ALA A 204 29.29 -40.77 5.75
C ALA A 204 29.36 -42.30 5.51
N SER A 205 28.64 -42.81 4.50
CA SER A 205 28.68 -44.24 4.13
C SER A 205 29.98 -44.69 3.46
N SER A 206 30.78 -43.76 2.91
CA SER A 206 32.06 -44.09 2.24
C SER A 206 33.29 -43.94 3.15
N ARG A 207 33.10 -43.66 4.44
CA ARG A 207 34.17 -43.57 5.46
C ARG A 207 34.07 -44.66 6.53
N GLY A 208 33.12 -45.59 6.42
CA GLY A 208 32.85 -46.65 7.40
C GLY A 208 33.53 -48.00 7.12
N GLU A 209 34.33 -48.14 6.07
CA GLU A 209 34.89 -49.44 5.66
C GLU A 209 36.41 -49.37 5.48
N VAL A 210 37.12 -49.23 6.60
CA VAL A 210 38.48 -49.75 6.78
C VAL A 210 38.49 -50.40 8.16
N THR A 211 38.17 -51.69 8.17
CA THR A 211 38.27 -52.57 9.33
C THR A 211 39.71 -53.07 9.44
N ASP A 212 40.26 -52.89 10.63
CA ASP A 212 41.55 -53.35 11.14
C ASP A 212 41.68 -54.88 11.18
N PRO A 213 42.92 -55.42 11.22
CA PRO A 213 43.21 -56.39 12.29
C PRO A 213 44.59 -56.21 12.96
N LEU A 214 44.61 -55.81 14.25
CA LEU A 214 45.11 -56.51 15.47
C LEU A 214 46.28 -57.55 15.35
N PRO A 215 46.98 -57.95 16.45
CA PRO A 215 47.71 -57.22 17.52
C PRO A 215 49.06 -57.91 17.94
N GLU A 216 50.07 -57.22 18.50
CA GLU A 216 51.02 -57.86 19.45
C GLU A 216 51.87 -56.86 20.26
N SER A 217 52.12 -57.24 21.51
CA SER A 217 52.71 -56.44 22.62
C SER A 217 54.25 -56.64 22.72
N PRO A 218 54.92 -56.35 23.88
CA PRO A 218 55.62 -55.11 24.22
C PRO A 218 57.15 -55.33 24.47
N ARG A 219 57.98 -54.25 24.58
CA ARG A 219 59.11 -54.13 25.57
C ARG A 219 60.09 -52.96 25.33
N SER A 220 60.58 -52.45 26.47
CA SER A 220 61.88 -51.81 26.78
C SER A 220 62.10 -50.37 26.30
N SER A 221 62.02 -49.34 27.16
CA SER A 221 62.96 -48.94 28.23
C SER A 221 64.31 -48.44 27.70
N GLY A 222 64.53 -47.13 27.88
CA GLY A 222 65.81 -46.45 27.67
C GLY A 222 65.66 -44.93 27.82
N ALA A 223 66.01 -44.43 29.01
CA ALA A 223 66.20 -43.01 29.36
C ALA A 223 67.11 -42.29 28.33
N THR A 224 67.11 -40.97 28.16
CA THR A 224 67.53 -39.94 29.14
C THR A 224 67.43 -38.56 28.46
N GLY A 225 67.15 -37.48 29.20
CA GLY A 225 67.60 -36.13 28.82
C GLY A 225 66.53 -35.03 28.73
N SER A 226 66.12 -34.50 29.87
CA SER A 226 65.67 -33.10 30.05
C SER A 226 66.93 -32.23 30.33
N PRO A 227 66.93 -30.87 30.35
CA PRO A 227 65.77 -29.94 30.38
C PRO A 227 65.91 -28.57 29.67
N ALA A 228 64.80 -27.81 29.80
CA ALA A 228 64.68 -26.34 29.93
C ALA A 228 64.60 -25.53 28.61
N THR A 229 63.65 -24.60 28.43
CA THR A 229 63.32 -23.49 29.35
C THR A 229 61.91 -22.94 29.07
N SER A 230 61.12 -22.80 30.13
CA SER A 230 59.88 -22.00 30.25
C SER A 230 60.22 -20.49 30.26
N PRO A 231 59.31 -19.53 29.96
CA PRO A 231 58.12 -19.37 30.79
C PRO A 231 56.81 -18.89 30.12
N GLU A 232 55.72 -19.34 30.75
CA GLU A 232 54.41 -18.71 31.02
C GLU A 232 54.48 -17.21 31.45
N PRO A 233 53.37 -16.51 31.80
CA PRO A 233 51.92 -16.78 31.63
C PRO A 233 51.18 -15.52 31.06
N SER A 234 49.90 -15.53 30.67
CA SER A 234 48.78 -15.31 31.60
C SER A 234 47.44 -15.23 30.85
N THR A 235 46.45 -15.85 31.49
CA THR A 235 44.99 -15.90 31.32
C THR A 235 44.30 -14.55 31.66
N PRO A 236 42.96 -14.42 31.83
CA PRO A 236 41.81 -15.27 31.47
C PRO A 236 40.67 -14.51 30.75
N PHE A 237 39.66 -15.29 30.38
CA PHE A 237 38.24 -14.94 30.18
C PHE A 237 37.70 -13.82 31.09
N ASP A 238 36.82 -12.99 30.52
CA ASP A 238 35.75 -12.32 31.27
C ASP A 238 34.42 -12.43 30.49
N GLU A 239 33.41 -12.95 31.18
CA GLU A 239 32.00 -12.97 30.78
C GLU A 239 31.36 -11.65 31.18
N SER A 240 30.50 -11.06 30.35
CA SER A 240 29.39 -10.27 30.90
C SER A 240 28.17 -10.28 29.98
N PRO A 241 26.96 -10.46 30.55
CA PRO A 241 25.69 -10.56 29.84
C PRO A 241 24.81 -9.30 29.97
N TYR A 242 23.76 -9.23 29.13
CA TYR A 242 22.54 -8.38 29.22
C TYR A 242 22.70 -6.85 29.21
N ASP A 243 22.17 -6.22 28.15
CA ASP A 243 21.52 -4.90 28.25
C ASP A 243 20.63 -4.69 27.00
N GLU A 244 19.32 -4.94 27.13
CA GLU A 244 18.34 -4.39 26.18
C GLU A 244 17.00 -4.14 26.88
N GLU A 245 16.94 -3.01 27.60
CA GLU A 245 15.72 -2.42 28.13
C GLU A 245 15.68 -0.92 27.80
N ARG A 246 14.89 -0.53 26.79
CA ARG A 246 13.84 0.52 26.87
C ARG A 246 13.33 0.99 25.51
N ALA A 247 12.00 0.95 25.40
CA ALA A 247 11.18 1.53 24.36
C ALA A 247 11.25 3.07 24.34
N PRO A 248 11.00 3.73 23.19
CA PRO A 248 10.72 5.16 23.16
C PRO A 248 9.22 5.45 23.33
N VAL A 249 9.00 6.49 24.13
CA VAL A 249 7.78 7.07 24.66
C VAL A 249 7.00 7.85 23.59
N VAL A 250 5.67 7.70 23.60
CA VAL A 250 4.68 8.51 22.86
C VAL A 250 4.53 9.89 23.50
N PRO A 251 4.56 11.01 22.77
CA PRO A 251 4.12 12.30 23.32
C PRO A 251 2.61 12.49 23.17
N ALA A 252 2.01 12.94 24.26
CA ALA A 252 0.60 13.21 24.44
C ALA A 252 0.10 14.43 23.66
N VAL A 253 -1.15 14.29 23.22
CA VAL A 253 -2.06 15.34 22.75
C VAL A 253 -2.30 16.36 23.87
N GLN A 254 -2.12 17.64 23.57
CA GLN A 254 -2.61 18.71 24.43
C GLN A 254 -3.54 19.65 23.63
N ARG A 255 -4.83 19.57 23.95
CA ARG A 255 -5.83 20.59 23.65
C ARG A 255 -5.66 21.77 24.61
N ALA A 256 -5.91 22.98 24.09
CA ALA A 256 -6.60 24.12 24.71
C ALA A 256 -5.88 25.46 24.46
N ARG A 257 -6.40 26.25 23.51
CA ARG A 257 -7.11 27.51 23.77
C ARG A 257 -7.71 28.05 22.48
#